data_AF-A0A3P7LSI8-F1
#
_entry.id   AF-A0A3P7LSI8-F1
#
_cell.length_a   1.000
_cell.length_b   1.000
_cell.length_c   1.000
_cell.angle_alpha   90.00
_cell.angle_beta   90.00
_cell.angle_gamma   90.00
#
_symmetry.space_group_name_H-M   'P 1'
#
loop_
_entity.id
_entity.type
_entity.pdbx_description
1 polymer ?
#
loop_
_entity_poly.entity_id
_entity_poly.type
_entity_poly.pdbx_seq_one_letter_code
_entity_poly.pdbx_strand_id
1 'polypeptide(L)'
;MNGHVKKESDHTLAATGTFDVGQLTEASKKWLRHLIATLNLSPNEVKPQELNAFVHYAAAFPSSFVGLVDTYNVLKSGFNNFCAVALALWDFGYKAVGVRIDSGDLAYLSMAVRKKFSQVAEKFNLPWFRDLKIIVSNDLDEDTILSIYQQVRKYWEVFFTFN
;
A
#
# COMPACT_ATOMS: atom_id res chain seq x y z
N MET A 1 7.92 -32.84 -32.74
CA MET A 1 6.47 -32.84 -32.51
C MET A 1 6.25 -32.78 -31.01
N ASN A 2 5.52 -31.73 -30.56
CA ASN A 2 4.62 -31.62 -29.41
C ASN A 2 4.99 -32.40 -28.13
N GLY A 3 5.12 -31.79 -26.95
CA GLY A 3 4.25 -30.78 -26.36
C GLY A 3 3.56 -31.37 -25.11
N HIS A 4 3.32 -30.50 -24.12
CA HIS A 4 2.55 -30.71 -22.86
C HIS A 4 3.33 -31.24 -21.64
N VAL A 5 3.73 -30.37 -20.69
CA VAL A 5 2.95 -29.64 -19.66
C VAL A 5 2.60 -30.54 -18.47
N LYS A 6 3.22 -30.26 -17.32
CA LYS A 6 2.50 -30.05 -16.05
C LYS A 6 3.11 -28.86 -15.31
N LYS A 7 2.21 -27.98 -14.89
CA LYS A 7 2.39 -26.71 -14.20
C LYS A 7 2.31 -26.94 -12.68
N GLU A 8 3.03 -26.07 -11.95
CA GLU A 8 2.70 -25.54 -10.62
C GLU A 8 2.65 -26.50 -9.42
N SER A 9 3.62 -26.35 -8.53
CA SER A 9 3.39 -26.08 -7.10
C SER A 9 4.72 -25.88 -6.38
N ASP A 10 5.28 -24.67 -6.44
CA ASP A 10 6.40 -24.29 -5.55
C ASP A 10 6.11 -22.94 -4.91
N HIS A 11 5.17 -22.96 -3.95
CA HIS A 11 5.09 -21.98 -2.88
C HIS A 11 6.10 -22.34 -1.77
N THR A 12 7.39 -22.46 -2.11
CA THR A 12 8.45 -22.59 -1.09
C THR A 12 9.76 -22.00 -1.58
N LEU A 13 9.85 -20.67 -1.61
CA LEU A 13 11.15 -19.99 -1.51
C LEU A 13 10.97 -18.80 -0.57
N ALA A 14 11.22 -19.06 0.72
CA ALA A 14 11.65 -18.02 1.62
C ALA A 14 12.98 -17.48 1.06
N ALA A 15 12.90 -16.46 0.23
CA ALA A 15 14.08 -15.72 -0.21
C ALA A 15 14.60 -14.92 0.98
N THR A 16 15.43 -15.55 1.82
CA THR A 16 16.43 -14.88 2.65
C THR A 16 17.50 -14.24 1.77
N GLY A 17 17.08 -13.43 0.81
CA GLY A 17 17.93 -12.51 0.08
C GLY A 17 17.78 -11.16 0.76
N THR A 18 18.84 -10.65 1.38
CA THR A 18 18.91 -9.26 1.81
C THR A 18 18.49 -8.38 0.63
N PHE A 19 17.34 -7.74 0.76
CA PHE A 19 16.84 -6.84 -0.27
C PHE A 19 17.83 -5.68 -0.39
N ASP A 20 18.39 -5.48 -1.58
CA ASP A 20 19.26 -4.32 -1.80
C ASP A 20 18.40 -3.06 -1.71
N VAL A 21 18.53 -2.35 -0.59
CA VAL A 21 17.82 -1.11 -0.30
C VAL A 21 18.05 -0.09 -1.43
N GLY A 22 19.24 -0.09 -2.05
CA GLY A 22 19.55 0.78 -3.17
C GLY A 22 18.68 0.48 -4.39
N GLN A 23 18.52 -0.79 -4.76
CA GLN A 23 17.67 -1.21 -5.88
C GLN A 23 16.19 -0.89 -5.61
N LEU A 24 15.70 -1.17 -4.40
CA LEU A 24 14.32 -0.85 -4.03
C LEU A 24 14.07 0.67 -4.05
N THR A 25 15.06 1.46 -3.62
CA THR A 25 14.97 2.92 -3.62
C THR A 25 14.83 3.45 -5.04
N GLU A 26 15.66 3.00 -5.97
CA GLU A 26 15.60 3.46 -7.36
C GLU A 26 14.34 2.99 -8.08
N ALA A 27 13.91 1.75 -7.85
CA ALA A 27 12.63 1.23 -8.35
C ALA A 27 11.44 2.05 -7.81
N SER A 28 11.43 2.36 -6.51
CA SER A 28 10.38 3.16 -5.87
C SER A 28 10.34 4.58 -6.42
N LYS A 29 11.49 5.24 -6.62
CA LYS A 29 11.54 6.56 -7.27
C LYS A 29 11.03 6.52 -8.70
N LYS A 30 11.35 5.46 -9.46
CA LYS A 30 10.84 5.27 -10.83
C LYS A 30 9.32 5.15 -10.84
N TRP A 31 8.75 4.31 -9.98
CA TRP A 31 7.30 4.17 -9.84
C TRP A 31 6.64 5.44 -9.37
N LEU A 32 7.25 6.18 -8.44
CA LEU A 32 6.72 7.45 -7.98
C LEU A 32 6.60 8.46 -9.12
N ARG A 33 7.63 8.61 -9.97
CA ARG A 33 7.56 9.46 -11.17
C ARG A 33 6.44 9.03 -12.10
N HIS A 34 6.26 7.73 -12.28
CA HIS A 34 5.22 7.18 -13.14
C HIS A 34 3.81 7.43 -12.57
N LEU A 35 3.63 7.28 -11.26
CA LEU A 35 2.39 7.61 -10.54
C LEU A 35 2.08 9.11 -10.64
N ILE A 36 3.07 9.97 -10.46
CA ILE A 36 2.93 11.43 -10.59
C ILE A 36 2.40 11.79 -11.99
N ALA A 37 3.00 11.23 -13.05
CA ALA A 37 2.58 11.47 -14.42
C ALA A 37 1.17 10.90 -14.69
N THR A 38 0.88 9.70 -14.18
CA THR A 38 -0.35 8.96 -14.49
C THR A 38 -1.56 9.51 -13.72
N LEU A 39 -1.37 9.94 -12.49
CA LEU A 39 -2.41 10.45 -11.59
C LEU A 39 -2.42 11.98 -11.50
N ASN A 40 -1.55 12.66 -12.28
CA ASN A 40 -1.42 14.11 -12.33
C ASN A 40 -1.21 14.75 -10.95
N LEU A 41 -0.30 14.16 -10.16
CA LEU A 41 0.00 14.55 -8.79
C LEU A 41 1.05 15.67 -8.76
N SER A 42 1.08 16.47 -7.69
CA SER A 42 2.12 17.48 -7.50
C SER A 42 3.39 16.86 -6.87
N PRO A 43 4.57 16.95 -7.53
CA PRO A 43 5.81 16.40 -6.98
C PRO A 43 6.22 17.03 -5.64
N ASN A 44 5.84 18.29 -5.41
CA ASN A 44 6.20 19.03 -4.20
C ASN A 44 5.44 18.56 -2.95
N GLU A 45 4.30 17.89 -3.15
CA GLU A 45 3.51 17.36 -2.04
C GLU A 45 4.10 16.07 -1.47
N VAL A 46 4.92 15.37 -2.26
CA VAL A 46 5.50 14.09 -1.87
C VAL A 46 6.81 14.30 -1.11
N LYS A 47 6.88 13.80 0.12
CA LYS A 47 8.09 13.90 0.94
C LYS A 47 9.05 12.75 0.66
N PRO A 48 10.30 13.03 0.22
CA PRO A 48 11.28 11.97 -0.05
C PRO A 48 11.75 11.26 1.23
N GLN A 49 11.66 11.91 2.40
CA GLN A 49 11.99 11.28 3.67
C GLN A 49 11.01 10.14 4.02
N GLU A 50 9.70 10.34 3.79
CA GLU A 50 8.69 9.27 3.96
C GLU A 50 8.95 8.11 3.00
N LEU A 51 9.27 8.41 1.73
CA LEU A 51 9.59 7.37 0.75
C LEU A 51 10.77 6.53 1.21
N ASN A 52 11.86 7.17 1.65
CA ASN A 52 13.03 6.46 2.16
C ASN A 52 12.68 5.60 3.37
N ALA A 53 11.89 6.10 4.32
CA ALA A 53 11.46 5.34 5.48
C ALA A 53 10.68 4.08 5.07
N PHE A 54 9.74 4.22 4.13
CA PHE A 54 8.98 3.08 3.60
C PHE A 54 9.86 2.08 2.88
N VAL A 55 10.83 2.53 2.09
CA VAL A 55 11.76 1.64 1.39
C VAL A 55 12.60 0.83 2.38
N HIS A 56 13.13 1.44 3.43
CA HIS A 56 13.90 0.71 4.44
C HIS A 56 13.03 -0.29 5.20
N TYR A 57 11.80 0.09 5.53
CA TYR A 57 10.85 -0.79 6.19
C TYR A 57 10.44 -1.97 5.30
N ALA A 58 10.16 -1.71 4.03
CA ALA A 58 9.86 -2.70 3.00
C ALA A 58 11.04 -3.65 2.73
N ALA A 59 12.27 -3.15 2.75
CA ALA A 59 13.47 -3.97 2.59
C ALA A 59 13.69 -4.91 3.80
N ALA A 60 13.37 -4.45 5.01
CA ALA A 60 13.44 -5.26 6.22
C ALA A 60 12.31 -6.31 6.30
N PHE A 61 11.09 -5.94 5.88
CA PHE A 61 9.89 -6.78 5.96
C PHE A 61 9.09 -6.80 4.65
N PRO A 62 9.62 -7.42 3.58
CA PRO A 62 9.04 -7.32 2.24
C PRO A 62 7.70 -8.06 2.11
N SER A 63 7.50 -9.13 2.88
CA SER A 63 6.25 -9.93 2.88
C SER A 63 5.13 -9.37 3.75
N SER A 64 5.45 -8.45 4.67
CA SER A 64 4.50 -7.89 5.65
C SER A 64 4.51 -6.36 5.66
N PHE A 65 4.81 -5.75 4.51
CA PHE A 65 4.91 -4.30 4.39
C PHE A 65 3.55 -3.63 4.61
N VAL A 66 3.49 -2.79 5.65
CA VAL A 66 2.37 -1.90 5.98
C VAL A 66 2.89 -0.47 6.07
N GLY A 67 2.39 0.43 5.22
CA GLY A 67 2.82 1.83 5.22
C GLY A 67 2.03 2.67 6.22
N LEU A 68 2.69 3.28 7.19
CA LEU A 68 2.09 4.30 8.06
C LEU A 68 2.02 5.63 7.30
N VAL A 69 0.83 6.03 6.84
CA VAL A 69 0.69 7.08 5.82
C VAL A 69 0.33 8.46 6.38
N ASP A 70 0.20 8.63 7.69
CA ASP A 70 -0.35 9.83 8.32
C ASP A 70 0.70 10.78 8.90
N THR A 71 1.99 10.59 8.59
CA THR A 71 3.08 11.45 9.11
C THR A 71 2.99 12.90 8.65
N TYR A 72 2.58 13.17 7.40
CA TYR A 72 2.32 14.54 6.91
C TYR A 72 0.93 14.71 6.34
N ASN A 73 0.64 14.00 5.25
CA ASN A 73 -0.65 14.05 4.58
C ASN A 73 -0.96 12.69 3.95
N VAL A 74 -1.99 12.03 4.49
CA VAL A 74 -2.42 10.69 4.09
C VAL A 74 -2.64 10.59 2.58
N LEU A 75 -3.42 11.51 2.00
CA LEU A 75 -3.85 11.38 0.61
C LEU A 75 -2.81 11.89 -0.39
N LYS A 76 -2.04 12.91 -0.03
CA LYS A 76 -1.14 13.61 -0.96
C LYS A 76 0.30 13.09 -0.94
N SER A 77 0.81 12.70 0.23
CA SER A 77 2.18 12.21 0.38
C SER A 77 2.19 10.73 0.70
N GLY A 78 1.64 10.34 1.86
CA GLY A 78 1.75 8.98 2.39
C GLY A 78 1.22 7.91 1.45
N PHE A 79 0.00 8.09 0.92
CA PHE A 79 -0.60 7.15 -0.02
C PHE A 79 0.24 6.99 -1.30
N ASN A 80 0.72 8.09 -1.88
CA ASN A 80 1.46 8.05 -3.13
C ASN A 80 2.83 7.39 -2.96
N ASN A 81 3.51 7.70 -1.84
CA ASN A 81 4.76 7.05 -1.44
C ASN A 81 4.56 5.56 -1.19
N PHE A 82 3.51 5.18 -0.47
CA PHE A 82 3.18 3.78 -0.24
C PHE A 82 2.91 3.04 -1.55
N CYS A 83 2.14 3.64 -2.47
CA CYS A 83 1.87 3.03 -3.77
C CYS A 83 3.16 2.80 -4.57
N ALA A 84 4.08 3.77 -4.57
CA ALA A 84 5.35 3.64 -5.26
C ALA A 84 6.19 2.47 -4.73
N VAL A 85 6.26 2.31 -3.41
CA VAL A 85 7.00 1.21 -2.76
C VAL A 85 6.28 -0.13 -2.96
N ALA A 86 4.96 -0.17 -2.86
CA ALA A 86 4.17 -1.39 -3.06
C ALA A 86 4.29 -1.92 -4.50
N LEU A 87 4.29 -1.03 -5.50
CA LEU A 87 4.53 -1.41 -6.90
C LEU A 87 5.97 -1.85 -7.13
N ALA A 88 6.94 -1.17 -6.51
CA ALA A 88 8.33 -1.61 -6.57
C ALA A 88 8.49 -3.00 -5.97
N LEU A 89 7.96 -3.27 -4.77
CA LEU A 89 7.96 -4.59 -4.14
C LEU A 89 7.33 -5.67 -5.02
N TRP A 90 6.26 -5.32 -5.75
CA TRP A 90 5.62 -6.23 -6.68
C TRP A 90 6.54 -6.65 -7.84
N ASP A 91 7.35 -5.73 -8.37
CA ASP A 91 8.35 -6.07 -9.39
C ASP A 91 9.40 -7.07 -8.87
N PHE A 92 9.65 -7.09 -7.56
CA PHE A 92 10.54 -8.05 -6.90
C PHE A 92 9.80 -9.32 -6.41
N GLY A 93 8.50 -9.47 -6.72
CA GLY A 93 7.71 -10.66 -6.38
C GLY A 93 7.08 -10.64 -4.98
N TYR A 94 7.08 -9.50 -4.29
CA TYR A 94 6.47 -9.35 -2.96
C TYR A 94 5.17 -8.57 -3.03
N LYS A 95 4.23 -8.89 -2.13
CA LYS A 95 2.94 -8.24 -2.06
C LYS A 95 2.82 -7.43 -0.78
N ALA A 96 2.55 -6.13 -0.91
CA ALA A 96 2.25 -5.28 0.22
C ALA A 96 0.96 -5.72 0.92
N VAL A 97 0.87 -5.52 2.23
CA VAL A 97 -0.31 -5.89 3.02
C VAL A 97 -1.35 -4.78 3.00
N GLY A 98 -0.92 -3.53 3.16
CA GLY A 98 -1.85 -2.42 3.29
C GLY A 98 -1.24 -1.13 3.83
N VAL A 99 -2.12 -0.20 4.19
CA VAL A 99 -1.74 1.07 4.83
C VAL A 99 -2.32 1.16 6.23
N ARG A 100 -1.66 1.94 7.09
CA ARG A 100 -2.11 2.27 8.43
C ARG A 100 -2.35 3.78 8.55
N ILE A 101 -3.50 4.15 9.10
CA ILE A 101 -3.91 5.54 9.37
C ILE A 101 -4.10 5.66 10.87
N ASP A 102 -3.32 6.53 11.52
CA ASP A 102 -3.33 6.72 12.97
C ASP A 102 -4.00 8.06 13.39
N SER A 103 -4.33 8.94 12.45
CA SER A 103 -4.88 10.26 12.76
C SER A 103 -5.75 10.86 11.66
N GLY A 104 -6.65 11.79 12.05
CA GLY A 104 -7.55 12.52 11.17
C GLY A 104 -8.99 11.94 11.11
N ASP A 105 -9.75 12.33 10.09
CA ASP A 105 -11.09 11.77 9.86
C ASP A 105 -10.98 10.36 9.25
N LEU A 106 -11.02 9.36 10.12
CA LEU A 106 -10.75 7.97 9.77
C LEU A 106 -11.77 7.40 8.78
N ALA A 107 -13.05 7.76 8.91
CA ALA A 107 -14.10 7.31 7.99
C ALA A 107 -13.86 7.88 6.59
N TYR A 108 -13.70 9.19 6.50
CA TYR A 108 -13.46 9.89 5.24
C TYR A 108 -12.16 9.43 4.57
N LEU A 109 -11.07 9.38 5.34
CA LEU A 109 -9.75 8.98 4.83
C LEU A 109 -9.76 7.54 4.35
N SER A 110 -10.39 6.62 5.08
CA SER A 110 -10.53 5.21 4.67
C SER A 110 -11.25 5.10 3.32
N MET A 111 -12.39 5.77 3.17
CA MET A 111 -13.13 5.78 1.91
C MET A 111 -12.32 6.39 0.75
N ALA A 112 -11.67 7.52 1.01
CA ALA A 112 -10.84 8.21 0.01
C ALA A 112 -9.66 7.34 -0.43
N VAL A 113 -8.98 6.68 0.51
CA VAL A 113 -7.87 5.78 0.23
C VAL A 113 -8.34 4.56 -0.57
N ARG A 114 -9.48 3.93 -0.24
CA ARG A 114 -10.00 2.83 -1.07
C ARG A 114 -10.29 3.27 -2.49
N LYS A 115 -10.92 4.43 -2.66
CA LYS A 115 -11.23 4.95 -3.99
C LYS A 115 -9.95 5.12 -4.80
N LYS A 116 -8.87 5.63 -4.18
CA LYS A 116 -7.56 5.71 -4.82
C LYS A 116 -6.96 4.34 -5.11
N PHE A 117 -7.07 3.37 -4.19
CA PHE A 117 -6.62 1.99 -4.45
C PHE A 117 -7.32 1.38 -5.67
N SER A 118 -8.64 1.52 -5.78
CA SER A 118 -9.38 1.06 -6.96
C SER A 118 -8.91 1.77 -8.23
N GLN A 119 -8.68 3.09 -8.18
CA GLN A 119 -8.16 3.84 -9.34
C GLN A 119 -6.77 3.34 -9.78
N VAL A 120 -5.86 3.09 -8.84
CA VAL A 120 -4.53 2.55 -9.16
C VAL A 120 -4.66 1.12 -9.69
N ALA A 121 -5.49 0.29 -9.08
CA ALA A 121 -5.77 -1.08 -9.55
C ALA A 121 -6.26 -1.10 -11.00
N GLU A 122 -7.20 -0.23 -11.35
CA GLU A 122 -7.73 -0.11 -12.71
C GLU A 122 -6.68 0.44 -13.68
N LYS A 123 -5.97 1.51 -13.31
CA LYS A 123 -4.97 2.13 -14.21
C LYS A 123 -3.78 1.23 -14.52
N PHE A 124 -3.33 0.44 -13.55
CA PHE A 124 -2.17 -0.44 -13.71
C PHE A 124 -2.58 -1.91 -13.97
N ASN A 125 -3.88 -2.20 -14.06
CA ASN A 125 -4.43 -3.55 -14.19
C ASN A 125 -3.92 -4.51 -13.11
N LEU A 126 -3.89 -4.04 -11.86
CA LEU A 126 -3.42 -4.76 -10.67
C LEU A 126 -4.59 -5.00 -9.71
N PRO A 127 -5.39 -6.07 -9.91
CA PRO A 127 -6.60 -6.29 -9.10
C PRO A 127 -6.29 -6.44 -7.61
N TRP A 128 -5.14 -7.02 -7.27
CA TRP A 128 -4.71 -7.20 -5.88
C TRP A 128 -4.50 -5.89 -5.11
N PHE A 129 -4.29 -4.78 -5.82
CA PHE A 129 -4.11 -3.46 -5.22
C PHE A 129 -5.40 -2.95 -4.59
N ARG A 130 -6.55 -3.36 -5.15
CA ARG A 130 -7.88 -3.08 -4.60
C ARG A 130 -8.14 -3.80 -3.29
N ASP A 131 -7.47 -4.93 -3.06
CA ASP A 131 -7.67 -5.80 -1.87
C ASP A 131 -6.73 -5.45 -0.72
N LEU A 132 -5.91 -4.41 -0.86
CA LEU A 132 -5.00 -3.96 0.19
C LEU A 132 -5.77 -3.58 1.46
N LYS A 133 -5.23 -3.99 2.61
CA LYS A 133 -5.86 -3.69 3.90
C LYS A 133 -5.68 -2.21 4.23
N ILE A 134 -6.66 -1.64 4.90
CA ILE A 134 -6.52 -0.32 5.52
C ILE A 134 -6.76 -0.54 7.00
N ILE A 135 -5.70 -0.33 7.74
CA ILE A 135 -5.66 -0.50 9.17
C ILE A 135 -5.83 0.89 9.76
N VAL A 136 -6.74 0.99 10.71
CA VAL A 136 -6.98 2.24 11.42
C VAL A 136 -6.66 1.98 12.88
N SER A 137 -5.80 2.81 13.45
CA SER A 137 -5.50 2.83 14.88
C SER A 137 -5.70 4.24 15.40
N ASN A 138 -5.93 4.39 16.70
CA ASN A 138 -6.08 5.64 17.48
C ASN A 138 -7.49 5.94 18.02
N ASP A 139 -7.57 6.14 19.35
CA ASP A 139 -8.72 6.54 20.18
C ASP A 139 -10.10 6.11 19.64
N LEU A 140 -10.16 4.84 19.23
CA LEU A 140 -11.37 4.21 18.73
C LEU A 140 -12.25 3.81 19.90
N ASP A 141 -13.09 4.74 20.33
CA ASP A 141 -14.28 4.45 21.12
C ASP A 141 -15.28 3.61 20.30
N GLU A 142 -16.06 2.78 20.98
CA GLU A 142 -17.10 1.91 20.40
C GLU A 142 -18.09 2.71 19.54
N ASP A 143 -18.46 3.93 19.95
CA ASP A 143 -19.34 4.79 19.16
C ASP A 143 -18.66 5.29 17.87
N THR A 144 -17.36 5.56 17.93
CA THR A 144 -16.57 5.98 16.76
C THR A 144 -16.39 4.82 15.78
N ILE A 145 -16.11 3.61 16.28
CA ILE A 145 -16.06 2.39 15.46
C ILE A 145 -17.41 2.13 14.81
N LEU A 146 -18.50 2.26 15.56
CA LEU A 146 -19.85 2.04 15.04
C LEU A 146 -20.21 3.08 13.97
N SER A 147 -19.85 4.35 14.18
CA SER A 147 -20.04 5.43 13.20
C SER A 147 -19.24 5.18 11.91
N ILE A 148 -17.96 4.83 12.01
CA ILE A 148 -17.12 4.47 10.86
C ILE A 148 -17.71 3.23 10.17
N TYR A 149 -18.08 2.21 10.93
CA TYR A 149 -18.67 1.01 10.36
C TYR A 149 -19.97 1.35 9.62
N GLN A 150 -20.88 2.14 10.19
CA GLN A 150 -22.11 2.54 9.51
C GLN A 150 -21.86 3.33 8.22
N GLN A 151 -20.89 4.24 8.23
CA GLN A 151 -20.54 5.05 7.06
C GLN A 151 -19.86 4.23 5.96
N VAL A 152 -19.01 3.27 6.35
CA VAL A 152 -18.12 2.56 5.43
C VAL A 152 -18.63 1.13 5.11
N ARG A 153 -19.63 0.59 5.82
CA ARG A 153 -20.23 -0.75 5.60
C ARG A 153 -20.77 -0.94 4.20
N LYS A 154 -21.23 0.13 3.54
CA LYS A 154 -21.68 0.08 2.15
C LYS A 154 -20.52 -0.14 1.16
N TYR A 155 -19.28 0.03 1.62
CA TYR A 155 -18.09 0.03 0.80
C TYR A 155 -17.07 -1.07 1.19
N TRP A 156 -16.99 -1.58 2.43
CA TRP A 156 -15.90 -2.50 2.90
C TRP A 156 -16.27 -3.64 3.88
N GLU A 157 -15.35 -4.64 3.94
CA GLU A 157 -14.89 -5.32 5.17
C GLU A 157 -13.71 -4.53 5.81
N VAL A 158 -13.94 -3.75 6.87
CA VAL A 158 -12.87 -3.13 7.67
C VAL A 158 -12.44 -4.14 8.74
N PHE A 159 -11.18 -4.56 8.73
CA PHE A 159 -10.63 -5.36 9.83
C PHE A 159 -10.05 -4.40 10.88
N PHE A 160 -10.81 -4.16 11.95
CA PHE A 160 -10.31 -3.52 13.16
C PHE A 160 -9.48 -4.54 13.93
N THR A 161 -8.18 -4.32 14.03
CA THR A 161 -7.31 -5.10 14.91
C THR A 161 -7.08 -4.28 16.17
N PHE A 162 -7.71 -4.70 17.26
CA PHE A 162 -7.37 -4.23 18.60
C PHE A 162 -6.01 -4.81 19.00
N ASN A 163 -5.13 -3.98 19.53
CA ASN A 163 -3.84 -4.39 20.09
C ASN A 163 -4.01 -4.72 21.57
#